data_AF-A0A7K1UTW0-F1
#
_entry.id   AF-A0A7K1UTW0-F1
#
_cell.length_a   1.000
_cell.length_b   1.000
_cell.length_c   1.000
_cell.angle_alpha   90.00
_cell.angle_beta   90.00
_cell.angle_gamma   90.00
#
_symmetry.space_group_name_H-M   'P 1'
#
loop_
_entity.id
_entity.type
_entity.pdbx_description
1 polymer ?
#
loop_
_entity_poly.entity_id
_entity_poly.type
_entity_poly.pdbx_seq_one_letter_code
_entity_poly.pdbx_strand_id
1 'polypeptide(L)'
;MANRLLIGLSAAALITAGAGALAPAAFAKDLADGVSCSGSTCRNDNDDAYRVRIRVSCMNFIDGYDSSVWVAAHSTARVPADCPGHWKQGPSRLGTPKMDSDGNWSSPTWENGPDEFEPGFVTDIEYLSATVDNNRPAPAPSGSGS
;
A
#
# COMPACT_ATOMS: atom_id res chain seq x y z
N MET A 1 49.12 -52.23 25.32
CA MET A 1 48.83 -51.13 26.27
C MET A 1 49.60 -49.89 25.80
N ALA A 2 49.06 -48.67 26.04
CA ALA A 2 49.45 -47.34 25.53
C ALA A 2 48.64 -46.93 24.27
N ASN A 3 47.44 -46.35 24.39
CA ASN A 3 46.94 -45.10 25.01
C ASN A 3 47.02 -43.88 24.04
N ARG A 4 45.85 -43.27 23.87
CA ARG A 4 45.43 -42.35 22.79
C ARG A 4 45.79 -40.91 23.14
N LEU A 5 46.10 -40.07 22.14
CA LEU A 5 46.02 -38.60 22.27
C LEU A 5 45.45 -38.02 20.97
N LEU A 6 44.16 -37.72 21.02
CA LEU A 6 43.40 -36.97 20.02
C LEU A 6 43.69 -35.47 20.21
N ILE A 7 44.24 -34.83 19.19
CA ILE A 7 44.35 -33.38 19.07
C ILE A 7 43.05 -32.89 18.42
N GLY A 8 42.20 -32.20 19.17
CA GLY A 8 40.98 -31.56 18.67
C GLY A 8 41.09 -30.05 18.79
N LEU A 9 41.53 -29.37 17.73
CA LEU A 9 41.44 -27.91 17.59
C LEU A 9 40.01 -27.55 17.18
N SER A 10 39.25 -26.95 18.09
CA SER A 10 37.91 -26.41 17.80
C SER A 10 38.03 -24.91 17.55
N ALA A 11 38.05 -24.51 16.27
CA ALA A 11 37.95 -23.11 15.87
C ALA A 11 36.47 -22.69 15.89
N ALA A 12 36.08 -21.87 16.86
CA ALA A 12 34.77 -21.23 16.87
C ALA A 12 34.80 -20.01 15.94
N ALA A 13 34.21 -20.15 14.74
CA ALA A 13 33.91 -19.03 13.87
C ALA A 13 32.64 -18.33 14.38
N LEU A 14 32.79 -17.20 15.05
CA LEU A 14 31.68 -16.29 15.37
C LEU A 14 31.31 -15.52 14.10
N ILE A 15 30.22 -15.93 13.44
CA ILE A 15 29.62 -15.15 12.36
C ILE A 15 28.76 -14.06 13.01
N THR A 16 29.27 -12.83 12.99
CA THR A 16 28.53 -11.63 13.38
C THR A 16 27.43 -11.37 12.37
N ALA A 17 26.20 -11.79 12.67
CA ALA A 17 25.03 -11.46 11.85
C ALA A 17 24.75 -9.95 11.99
N GLY A 18 24.96 -9.22 10.90
CA GLY A 18 24.64 -7.80 10.82
C GLY A 18 23.16 -7.57 11.11
N ALA A 19 22.88 -6.52 11.88
CA ALA A 19 21.54 -6.00 12.07
C ALA A 19 21.03 -5.43 10.74
N GLY A 20 20.54 -6.30 9.86
CA GLY A 20 19.67 -5.90 8.78
C GLY A 20 18.36 -5.47 9.41
N ALA A 21 17.99 -4.20 9.22
CA ALA A 21 16.64 -3.75 9.48
C ALA A 21 15.68 -4.65 8.68
N LEU A 22 15.03 -5.57 9.38
CA LEU A 22 13.99 -6.39 8.79
C LEU A 22 12.90 -5.44 8.33
N ALA A 23 12.73 -5.34 7.01
CA ALA A 23 11.48 -4.86 6.44
C ALA A 23 10.32 -5.61 7.14
N PRO A 24 9.17 -4.96 7.42
CA PRO A 24 8.05 -5.63 8.04
C PRO A 24 7.80 -6.96 7.35
N ALA A 25 7.81 -8.05 8.12
CA ALA A 25 7.42 -9.34 7.60
C ALA A 25 5.97 -9.19 7.12
N ALA A 26 5.78 -9.24 5.80
CA ALA A 26 4.48 -9.38 5.20
C ALA A 26 3.97 -10.77 5.62
N PHE A 27 3.26 -10.82 6.73
CA PHE A 27 2.55 -12.02 7.15
C PHE A 27 1.36 -12.18 6.20
N ALA A 28 1.62 -12.74 5.03
CA ALA A 28 0.58 -13.29 4.19
C ALA A 28 -0.11 -14.37 5.02
N LYS A 29 -1.35 -14.12 5.44
CA LYS A 29 -2.25 -15.17 5.89
C LYS A 29 -2.23 -16.26 4.82
N ASP A 30 -2.12 -17.53 5.22
CA ASP A 30 -2.10 -18.65 4.27
C ASP A 30 -3.35 -18.56 3.38
N LEU A 31 -3.13 -18.09 2.15
CA LEU A 31 -4.14 -18.10 1.10
C LEU A 31 -4.30 -19.56 0.62
N ALA A 32 -5.34 -19.82 -0.16
CA ALA A 32 -5.53 -21.13 -0.76
C ALA A 32 -4.24 -21.57 -1.49
N ASP A 33 -3.88 -22.86 -1.36
CA ASP A 33 -2.72 -23.42 -2.05
C ASP A 33 -2.75 -23.05 -3.55
N GLY A 34 -1.60 -22.61 -4.09
CA GLY A 34 -1.49 -22.14 -5.47
C GLY A 34 -1.96 -20.70 -5.72
N VAL A 35 -2.52 -20.01 -4.72
CA VAL A 35 -2.76 -18.56 -4.76
C VAL A 35 -1.70 -17.85 -3.93
N SER A 36 -0.94 -16.96 -4.57
CA SER A 36 0.09 -16.16 -3.90
C SER A 36 -0.08 -14.68 -4.23
N CYS A 37 0.02 -13.82 -3.22
CA CYS A 37 -0.05 -12.38 -3.41
C CYS A 37 1.16 -11.69 -2.77
N SER A 38 1.71 -10.71 -3.49
CA SER A 38 2.86 -9.92 -3.05
C SER A 38 2.75 -8.50 -3.58
N GLY A 39 2.97 -7.52 -2.70
CA GLY A 39 2.80 -6.10 -3.03
C GLY A 39 1.38 -5.82 -3.52
N SER A 40 1.26 -5.35 -4.77
CA SER A 40 -0.02 -5.07 -5.45
C SER A 40 -0.37 -6.09 -6.54
N THR A 41 0.18 -7.31 -6.46
CA THR A 41 -0.03 -8.35 -7.48
C THR A 41 -0.41 -9.67 -6.81
N CYS A 42 -1.44 -10.33 -7.35
CA CYS A 42 -1.81 -11.69 -7.02
C CYS A 42 -1.59 -12.61 -8.22
N ARG A 43 -1.14 -13.83 -7.95
CA ARG A 43 -0.94 -14.92 -8.90
C ARG A 43 -1.77 -16.11 -8.47
N ASN A 44 -2.38 -16.77 -9.43
CA ASN A 44 -3.14 -17.99 -9.25
C ASN A 44 -2.62 -19.05 -10.23
N ASP A 45 -2.06 -20.13 -9.69
CA ASP A 45 -1.54 -21.27 -10.45
C ASP A 45 -2.55 -22.44 -10.51
N ASN A 46 -3.79 -22.24 -10.05
CA ASN A 46 -4.86 -23.24 -10.08
C ASN A 46 -5.72 -23.15 -11.36
N ASP A 47 -6.49 -24.21 -11.60
CA ASP A 47 -7.49 -24.31 -12.69
C ASP A 47 -8.78 -23.52 -12.42
N ASP A 48 -9.06 -23.21 -11.16
CA ASP A 48 -10.21 -22.39 -10.75
C ASP A 48 -9.83 -20.92 -10.66
N ALA A 49 -10.82 -20.03 -10.82
CA ALA A 49 -10.66 -18.63 -10.50
C ALA A 49 -10.92 -18.36 -9.02
N TYR A 50 -10.21 -17.38 -8.47
CA TYR A 50 -10.31 -17.01 -7.06
C TYR A 50 -10.69 -15.55 -6.89
N ARG A 51 -11.58 -15.28 -5.93
CA ARG A 51 -11.80 -13.95 -5.38
C ARG A 51 -10.95 -13.80 -4.13
N VAL A 52 -9.97 -12.91 -4.20
CA VAL A 52 -9.10 -12.57 -3.07
C VAL A 52 -9.66 -11.34 -2.37
N ARG A 53 -9.97 -11.46 -1.07
CA ARG A 53 -10.36 -10.32 -0.23
C ARG A 53 -9.11 -9.68 0.34
N ILE A 54 -9.11 -8.36 0.36
CA ILE A 54 -8.00 -7.53 0.78
C ILE A 54 -8.49 -6.41 1.69
N ARG A 55 -7.63 -5.97 2.60
CA ARG A 55 -7.79 -4.72 3.34
C ARG A 55 -6.66 -3.78 2.99
N VAL A 56 -6.99 -2.62 2.46
CA VAL A 56 -6.02 -1.59 2.06
C VAL A 56 -5.93 -0.57 3.19
N SER A 57 -4.73 -0.35 3.70
CA SER A 57 -4.45 0.70 4.67
C SER A 57 -3.91 1.93 3.98
N CYS A 58 -4.46 3.09 4.33
CA CYS A 58 -4.10 4.38 3.75
C CYS A 58 -3.50 5.29 4.80
N MET A 59 -2.50 6.08 4.40
CA MET A 59 -1.92 7.12 5.25
C MET A 59 -3.01 8.12 5.66
N ASN A 60 -3.08 8.45 6.95
CA ASN A 60 -4.10 9.35 7.54
C ASN A 60 -5.55 8.83 7.50
N PHE A 61 -5.77 7.56 7.15
CA PHE A 61 -7.10 6.91 7.19
C PHE A 61 -7.09 5.83 8.28
N ILE A 62 -7.88 6.02 9.33
CA ILE A 62 -7.83 5.20 10.55
C ILE A 62 -8.22 3.73 10.29
N ASP A 63 -9.21 3.49 9.42
CA ASP A 63 -9.81 2.16 9.30
C ASP A 63 -9.44 1.39 8.02
N GLY A 64 -8.65 1.99 7.12
CA GLY A 64 -8.45 1.43 5.79
C GLY A 64 -9.78 1.16 5.07
N TYR A 65 -9.78 0.34 4.02
CA TYR A 65 -11.00 -0.16 3.41
C TYR A 65 -10.85 -1.59 2.90
N ASP A 66 -11.96 -2.34 2.91
CA ASP A 66 -12.03 -3.67 2.35
C ASP A 66 -12.29 -3.60 0.84
N SER A 67 -11.57 -4.40 0.08
CA SER A 67 -11.77 -4.56 -1.37
C SER A 67 -11.60 -6.03 -1.75
N SER A 68 -11.74 -6.33 -3.04
CA SER A 68 -11.45 -7.65 -3.57
C SER A 68 -10.93 -7.59 -5.00
N VAL A 69 -10.08 -8.56 -5.34
CA VAL A 69 -9.60 -8.77 -6.71
C VAL A 69 -9.99 -10.17 -7.18
N TRP A 70 -10.41 -10.26 -8.43
CA TRP A 70 -10.64 -11.53 -9.09
C TRP A 70 -9.38 -11.94 -9.86
N VAL A 71 -8.88 -13.15 -9.59
CA VAL A 71 -7.68 -13.71 -10.21
C VAL A 71 -8.12 -14.93 -11.01
N ALA A 72 -7.98 -14.88 -12.33
CA ALA A 72 -8.38 -15.98 -13.19
C ALA A 72 -7.52 -17.23 -12.93
N ALA A 73 -7.96 -18.38 -13.42
CA ALA A 73 -7.12 -19.57 -13.51
C ALA A 73 -5.83 -19.26 -14.27
N HIS A 74 -4.69 -19.77 -13.79
CA HIS A 74 -3.38 -19.63 -14.43
C HIS A 74 -3.00 -18.18 -14.81
N SER A 75 -3.33 -17.22 -13.94
CA SER A 75 -3.26 -15.78 -14.25
C SER A 75 -2.65 -14.97 -13.11
N THR A 76 -2.17 -13.78 -13.48
CA THR A 76 -1.86 -12.70 -12.55
C THR A 76 -2.90 -11.59 -12.66
N ALA A 77 -3.19 -10.94 -11.53
CA ALA A 77 -4.06 -9.79 -11.44
C ALA A 77 -3.42 -8.70 -10.58
N ARG A 78 -3.69 -7.44 -10.93
CA ARG A 78 -3.30 -6.29 -10.11
C ARG A 78 -4.36 -6.04 -9.05
N VAL A 79 -3.89 -5.80 -7.84
CA VAL A 79 -4.72 -5.40 -6.71
C VAL A 79 -5.12 -3.93 -6.89
N PRO A 80 -6.42 -3.60 -6.92
CA PRO A 80 -6.87 -2.22 -6.87
C PRO A 80 -6.69 -1.70 -5.44
N ALA A 81 -5.51 -1.12 -5.19
CA ALA A 81 -5.17 -0.45 -3.95
C ALA A 81 -4.84 1.01 -4.27
N ASP A 82 -5.85 1.85 -4.13
CA ASP A 82 -5.75 3.30 -4.27
C ASP A 82 -6.16 3.99 -2.97
N CYS A 83 -5.43 5.05 -2.62
CA CYS A 83 -5.79 5.91 -1.50
C CYS A 83 -6.07 7.30 -2.07
N PRO A 84 -7.31 7.80 -1.99
CA PRO A 84 -7.62 9.13 -2.48
C PRO A 84 -6.84 10.16 -1.67
N GLY A 85 -6.27 11.15 -2.36
CA GLY A 85 -5.80 12.37 -1.71
C GLY A 85 -6.97 13.30 -1.37
N HIS A 86 -6.66 14.36 -0.63
CA HIS A 86 -7.65 15.39 -0.28
C HIS A 86 -7.04 16.78 -0.37
N TRP A 87 -7.90 17.77 -0.58
CA TRP A 87 -7.51 19.17 -0.50
C TRP A 87 -7.57 19.62 0.96
N LYS A 88 -6.52 20.28 1.42
CA LYS A 88 -6.51 20.98 2.71
C LYS A 88 -6.39 22.47 2.47
N GLN A 89 -7.08 23.23 3.32
CA GLN A 89 -6.91 24.67 3.35
C GLN A 89 -5.47 25.00 3.73
N GLY A 90 -4.79 25.76 2.87
CA GLY A 90 -3.43 26.23 3.13
C GLY A 90 -3.37 27.21 4.30
N PRO A 91 -2.16 27.48 4.83
CA PRO A 91 -1.98 28.38 5.96
C PRO A 91 -2.45 29.80 5.60
N SER A 92 -3.01 30.50 6.59
CA SER A 92 -3.38 31.90 6.41
C SER A 92 -2.18 32.75 6.03
N ARG A 93 -2.37 33.66 5.09
CA ARG A 93 -1.35 34.58 4.60
C ARG A 93 -1.83 36.02 4.70
N LEU A 94 -0.89 36.93 4.82
CA LEU A 94 -1.20 38.35 4.73
C LEU A 94 -1.56 38.68 3.28
N GLY A 95 -2.77 39.19 3.05
CA GLY A 95 -3.25 39.56 1.73
C GLY A 95 -2.48 40.74 1.15
N THR A 96 -2.57 40.92 -0.17
CA THR A 96 -1.92 42.04 -0.85
C THR A 96 -2.71 43.33 -0.61
N PRO A 97 -2.08 44.44 -0.18
CA PRO A 97 -2.78 45.73 -0.11
C PRO A 97 -3.25 46.14 -1.51
N LYS A 98 -4.49 46.62 -1.59
CA LYS A 98 -5.11 47.09 -2.83
C LYS A 98 -5.18 48.61 -2.80
N MET A 99 -4.83 49.23 -3.92
CA MET A 99 -5.07 50.65 -4.12
C MET A 99 -6.51 50.83 -4.60
N ASP A 100 -7.28 51.66 -3.91
CA ASP A 100 -8.63 52.02 -4.34
C ASP A 100 -8.62 53.04 -5.48
N SER A 101 -9.78 53.32 -6.05
CA SER A 101 -9.95 54.31 -7.12
C SER A 101 -9.58 55.73 -6.70
N ASP A 102 -9.60 55.99 -5.40
CA ASP A 102 -9.37 57.31 -4.80
C ASP A 102 -7.90 57.51 -4.42
N GLY A 103 -7.05 56.51 -4.72
CA GLY A 103 -5.61 56.53 -4.54
C GLY A 103 -5.12 56.15 -3.14
N ASN A 104 -6.02 55.73 -2.25
CA ASN A 104 -5.70 55.27 -0.92
C ASN A 104 -5.38 53.76 -0.91
N TRP A 105 -4.50 53.35 0.00
CA TRP A 105 -4.07 51.95 0.12
C TRP A 105 -4.82 51.25 1.24
N SER A 106 -5.38 50.08 0.96
CA SER A 106 -5.99 49.24 1.98
C SER A 106 -4.91 48.63 2.88
N SER A 107 -5.20 48.52 4.18
CA SER A 107 -4.37 47.69 5.05
C SER A 107 -4.54 46.22 4.67
N PRO A 108 -3.44 45.44 4.62
CA PRO A 108 -3.54 44.04 4.27
C PRO A 108 -4.26 43.26 5.38
N THR A 109 -5.19 42.39 5.00
CA THR A 109 -5.95 41.53 5.91
C THR A 109 -5.44 40.10 5.86
N TRP A 110 -5.65 39.33 6.92
CA TRP A 110 -5.39 37.89 6.88
C TRP A 110 -6.40 37.21 5.95
N GLU A 111 -5.88 36.50 4.97
CA GLU A 111 -6.65 35.73 4.00
C GLU A 111 -6.30 34.26 4.13
N ASN A 112 -7.25 33.38 3.83
CA ASN A 112 -6.96 31.96 3.71
C ASN A 112 -5.93 31.75 2.59
N GLY A 113 -4.91 30.93 2.86
CA GLY A 113 -4.01 30.46 1.83
C GLY A 113 -4.78 29.67 0.77
N PRO A 114 -4.22 29.53 -0.44
CA PRO A 114 -4.80 28.63 -1.43
C PRO A 114 -4.85 27.21 -0.88
N ASP A 115 -5.82 26.42 -1.33
CA ASP A 115 -5.89 25.01 -0.97
C ASP A 115 -4.66 24.27 -1.52
N GLU A 116 -4.13 23.36 -0.71
CA GLU A 116 -3.01 22.49 -1.03
C GLU A 116 -3.50 21.05 -1.14
N PHE A 117 -3.10 20.36 -2.21
CA PHE A 117 -3.45 18.96 -2.38
C PHE A 117 -2.48 18.07 -1.60
N GLU A 118 -3.02 17.30 -0.67
CA GLU A 118 -2.26 16.25 0.01
C GLU A 118 -2.52 14.90 -0.66
N PRO A 119 -1.49 14.26 -1.25
CA PRO A 119 -1.64 12.94 -1.85
C PRO A 119 -1.93 11.88 -0.79
N GLY A 120 -2.86 10.97 -1.10
CA GLY A 120 -3.08 9.75 -0.36
C GLY A 120 -2.04 8.69 -0.74
N PHE A 121 -1.56 7.93 0.24
CA PHE A 121 -0.61 6.85 0.01
C PHE A 121 -1.09 5.56 0.64
N VAL A 122 -0.95 4.46 -0.10
CA VAL A 122 -1.13 3.11 0.45
C VAL A 122 0.04 2.81 1.39
N THR A 123 -0.26 2.49 2.64
CA THR A 123 0.74 2.12 3.63
C THR A 123 0.88 0.61 3.77
N ASP A 124 -0.21 -0.14 3.58
CA ASP A 124 -0.21 -1.59 3.66
C ASP A 124 -1.36 -2.22 2.85
N ILE A 125 -1.17 -3.47 2.43
CA ILE A 125 -2.20 -4.31 1.78
C ILE A 125 -2.21 -5.66 2.49
N GLU A 126 -3.24 -5.89 3.30
CA GLU A 126 -3.45 -7.14 3.99
C GLU A 126 -4.32 -8.08 3.14
N TYR A 127 -3.84 -9.31 2.90
CA TYR A 127 -4.59 -10.33 2.17
C TYR A 127 -5.38 -11.19 3.17
N LEU A 128 -6.71 -11.12 3.11
CA LEU A 128 -7.58 -11.70 4.14
C LEU A 128 -7.99 -13.15 3.83
N SER A 129 -8.30 -13.45 2.57
CA SER A 129 -8.76 -14.77 2.13
C SER A 129 -8.73 -14.90 0.60
N ALA A 130 -8.49 -16.11 0.09
CA ALA A 130 -8.78 -16.47 -1.30
C ALA A 130 -9.89 -17.52 -1.32
N THR A 131 -10.95 -17.28 -2.10
CA THR A 131 -12.09 -18.20 -2.20
C THR A 131 -12.39 -18.47 -3.67
N VAL A 132 -12.69 -19.73 -4.02
CA VAL A 132 -13.08 -20.10 -5.38
C VAL A 132 -14.30 -19.28 -5.81
N ASP A 133 -14.17 -18.60 -6.95
CA ASP A 133 -15.22 -17.77 -7.55
C ASP A 133 -15.11 -17.82 -9.08
N ASN A 134 -15.69 -18.87 -9.66
CA ASN A 134 -15.73 -19.08 -11.11
C ASN A 134 -16.77 -18.19 -11.83
N ASN A 135 -17.53 -17.37 -11.09
CA ASN A 135 -18.55 -16.49 -11.65
C ASN A 135 -17.99 -15.08 -11.84
N ARG A 136 -17.11 -14.92 -12.85
CA ARG A 136 -16.51 -13.61 -13.15
C ARG A 136 -17.61 -12.55 -13.36
N PRO A 137 -17.60 -11.44 -12.61
CA PRO A 137 -18.48 -10.31 -12.90
C PRO A 137 -18.18 -9.78 -14.31
N ALA A 138 -19.24 -9.53 -15.10
CA ALA A 138 -19.06 -8.91 -16.41
C ALA A 138 -18.31 -7.57 -16.27
N PRO A 139 -17.39 -7.22 -17.18
CA PRO A 139 -16.76 -5.91 -17.18
C PRO A 139 -17.85 -4.83 -17.14
N ALA A 140 -17.68 -3.82 -16.29
CA ALA A 140 -18.57 -2.67 -16.31
C ALA A 140 -18.57 -2.10 -17.75
N PRO A 141 -19.75 -1.80 -18.33
CA PRO A 141 -19.80 -1.26 -19.68
C PRO A 141 -18.96 0.02 -19.72
N SER A 142 -18.00 0.08 -20.65
CA SER A 142 -17.20 1.27 -20.90
C SER A 142 -18.13 2.34 -21.49
N GLY A 143 -18.77 3.12 -20.62
CA GLY A 143 -19.55 4.27 -21.00
C GLY A 143 -18.63 5.37 -21.51
N SER A 144 -18.34 5.35 -22.81
CA SER A 144 -17.81 6.52 -23.52
C SER A 144 -18.94 7.55 -23.62
N GLY A 145 -19.13 8.32 -22.55
CA GLY A 145 -20.02 9.49 -22.52
C GLY A 145 -19.29 10.72 -23.07
N SER A 146 -19.94 11.38 -24.00
CA SER A 146 -19.51 12.47 -24.89
C SER A 146 -18.87 13.69 -24.22
#